data_AF-A0A068TX37-F1
#
_entry.id   AF-A0A068TX37-F1
#
_cell.length_a   1.000
_cell.length_b   1.000
_cell.length_c   1.000
_cell.angle_alpha   90.00
_cell.angle_beta   90.00
_cell.angle_gamma   90.00
#
_symmetry.space_group_name_H-M   'P 1'
#
loop_
_entity.id
_entity.type
_entity.pdbx_description
1 polymer ?
#
loop_
_entity_poly.entity_id
_entity_poly.type
_entity_poly.pdbx_seq_one_letter_code
_entity_poly.pdbx_strand_id
1 'polypeptide(L)'
;MAQLRKLELETEIKSSPERVFDVCQNKTSRVPKISPDKLQSIQVLEGPKVMETVVGSVRFWSCVMGGPVIAKDKIDATDMENKTIIIEFIEVKSQSIQEFQSNTWRKSPT
;
A
#
# COMPACT_ATOMS: atom_id res chain seq x y z
N MET A 1 -13.68 20.22 -10.03
CA MET A 1 -13.44 20.30 -8.57
C MET A 1 -12.97 18.94 -8.09
N ALA A 2 -11.78 18.82 -7.50
CA ALA A 2 -11.34 17.57 -6.88
C ALA A 2 -12.09 17.39 -5.55
N GLN A 3 -12.78 16.26 -5.37
CA GLN A 3 -13.43 15.92 -4.10
C GLN A 3 -12.50 15.00 -3.32
N LEU A 4 -12.02 15.44 -2.15
CA LEU A 4 -11.32 14.58 -1.22
C LEU A 4 -12.35 13.73 -0.46
N ARG A 5 -12.21 12.40 -0.52
CA ARG A 5 -13.02 11.47 0.28
C ARG A 5 -12.09 10.67 1.18
N LYS A 6 -12.38 10.63 2.48
CA LYS A 6 -11.68 9.79 3.45
C LYS A 6 -12.52 8.53 3.68
N LEU A 7 -11.90 7.36 3.53
CA LEU A 7 -12.50 6.08 3.92
C LEU A 7 -11.66 5.52 5.06
N GLU A 8 -12.30 5.19 6.17
CA GLU A 8 -11.67 4.55 7.32
C GLU A 8 -12.32 3.19 7.53
N LEU A 9 -11.51 2.17 7.80
CA LEU A 9 -11.96 0.81 8.08
C LEU A 9 -11.17 0.30 9.28
N GLU A 10 -11.87 -0.16 10.30
CA GLU A 10 -11.30 -0.84 11.45
C GLU A 10 -11.80 -2.28 11.47
N THR A 11 -10.90 -3.23 11.76
CA THR A 11 -11.22 -4.65 11.83
C THR A 11 -10.40 -5.32 12.93
N GLU A 12 -11.03 -6.25 13.65
CA GLU A 12 -10.38 -6.99 14.71
C GLU A 12 -9.55 -8.14 14.12
N ILE A 13 -8.27 -8.18 14.44
CA ILE A 13 -7.36 -9.25 14.02
C ILE A 13 -7.01 -10.10 15.24
N LYS A 14 -7.30 -11.40 15.17
CA LYS A 14 -6.99 -12.37 16.25
C LYS A 14 -5.49 -12.68 16.42
N SER A 15 -4.64 -12.13 15.55
CA SER A 15 -3.19 -12.34 15.54
C SER A 15 -2.46 -11.18 16.22
N SER A 16 -1.24 -11.41 16.70
CA SER A 16 -0.45 -10.37 17.36
C SER A 16 -0.16 -9.19 16.39
N PRO A 17 -0.30 -7.93 16.85
CA PRO A 17 -0.02 -6.74 16.03
C PRO A 17 1.40 -6.72 15.48
N GLU A 18 2.38 -7.20 16.24
CA GLU A 18 3.79 -7.29 15.83
C GLU A 18 3.96 -8.20 14.63
N ARG A 19 3.26 -9.34 14.63
CA ARG A 19 3.33 -10.31 13.53
C ARG A 19 2.68 -9.78 12.26
N VAL A 20 1.57 -9.05 12.38
CA VAL A 20 0.91 -8.41 11.24
C VAL A 20 1.79 -7.29 10.68
N PHE A 21 2.34 -6.45 11.54
CA PHE A 21 3.22 -5.36 11.14
C PHE A 21 4.50 -5.87 10.46
N ASP A 22 5.17 -6.89 11.02
CA ASP A 22 6.35 -7.51 10.41
C ASP A 22 6.05 -8.12 9.03
N VAL A 23 4.85 -8.69 8.85
CA VAL A 23 4.43 -9.19 7.53
C VAL A 23 4.27 -8.05 6.53
N CYS A 24 3.65 -6.94 6.93
CA CYS A 24 3.45 -5.77 6.07
C CYS A 24 4.74 -4.98 5.81
N GLN A 25 5.69 -5.01 6.74
CA GLN A 25 6.94 -4.25 6.65
C GLN A 25 8.03 -5.06 5.94
N ASN A 26 8.32 -6.28 6.39
CA ASN A 26 9.52 -7.03 6.00
C ASN A 26 9.21 -8.23 5.09
N LYS A 27 7.96 -8.70 5.10
CA LYS A 27 7.54 -9.90 4.35
C LYS A 27 6.41 -9.59 3.38
N THR A 28 6.43 -8.40 2.80
CA THR A 28 5.45 -7.94 1.83
C THR A 28 5.27 -8.94 0.69
N SER A 29 6.35 -9.59 0.25
CA SER A 29 6.34 -10.68 -0.75
C SER A 29 5.53 -11.92 -0.38
N ARG A 30 5.24 -12.14 0.91
CA ARG A 30 4.41 -13.23 1.40
C ARG A 30 2.93 -12.89 1.39
N VAL A 31 2.54 -11.61 1.31
CA VAL A 31 1.13 -11.21 1.30
C VAL A 31 0.35 -11.86 0.15
N PRO A 32 0.88 -11.97 -1.08
CA PRO A 32 0.22 -12.72 -2.15
C PRO A 32 0.05 -14.22 -1.85
N LYS A 33 0.92 -14.79 -1.01
CA LYS A 33 0.79 -16.20 -0.57
C LYS A 33 -0.24 -16.37 0.55
N ILE A 34 -0.49 -15.32 1.32
CA ILE A 34 -1.49 -15.33 2.41
C ILE A 34 -2.90 -15.21 1.84
N SER A 35 -3.08 -14.42 0.76
CA SER A 35 -4.37 -14.23 0.11
C SER A 35 -4.21 -14.17 -1.42
N PRO A 36 -3.92 -15.31 -2.08
CA PRO A 36 -3.68 -15.36 -3.52
C PRO A 36 -4.93 -14.96 -4.33
N ASP A 37 -6.13 -15.18 -3.78
CA ASP A 37 -7.39 -14.83 -4.41
C ASP A 37 -7.62 -13.32 -4.51
N LYS A 38 -6.99 -12.54 -3.62
CA LYS A 38 -7.14 -11.09 -3.55
C LYS A 38 -5.90 -10.36 -4.02
N LEU A 39 -4.71 -10.89 -3.78
CA LEU A 39 -3.45 -10.28 -4.13
C LEU A 39 -2.59 -11.26 -4.91
N GLN A 40 -2.37 -10.97 -6.18
CA GLN A 40 -1.68 -11.87 -7.09
C GLN A 40 -0.17 -11.69 -7.05
N SER A 41 0.31 -10.44 -7.03
CA SER A 41 1.75 -10.17 -7.02
C SER A 41 2.09 -8.80 -6.47
N ILE A 42 3.31 -8.68 -5.96
CA ILE A 42 3.93 -7.43 -5.54
C ILE A 42 5.36 -7.41 -6.06
N GLN A 43 5.75 -6.31 -6.68
CA GLN A 43 7.09 -6.10 -7.23
C GLN A 43 7.61 -4.75 -6.76
N VAL A 44 8.85 -4.69 -6.26
CA VAL A 44 9.51 -3.42 -5.97
C VAL A 44 10.13 -2.92 -7.26
N LEU A 45 9.70 -1.75 -7.73
CA LEU A 45 10.19 -1.13 -8.96
C LEU A 45 11.41 -0.24 -8.70
N GLU A 46 11.37 0.54 -7.62
CA GLU A 46 12.44 1.46 -7.24
C GLU A 46 12.70 1.31 -5.74
N GLY A 47 13.96 1.16 -5.36
CA GLY A 47 14.38 0.88 -3.99
C GLY A 47 15.33 -0.32 -3.92
N PRO A 48 15.89 -0.59 -2.73
CA PRO A 48 16.76 -1.73 -2.55
C PRO A 48 15.98 -3.03 -2.82
N LYS A 49 16.61 -4.04 -3.44
CA LYS A 49 15.97 -5.33 -3.76
C LYS A 49 15.58 -6.14 -2.52
N VAL A 50 15.95 -5.68 -1.33
CA VAL A 50 15.37 -6.18 -0.07
C VAL A 50 13.92 -5.74 -0.03
N MET A 51 13.01 -6.71 0.02
CA MET A 51 11.56 -6.48 0.06
C MET A 51 11.08 -5.97 1.44
N GLU A 52 11.90 -5.13 2.06
CA GLU A 52 11.57 -4.34 3.25
C GLU A 52 10.90 -3.04 2.81
N THR A 53 9.98 -2.57 3.64
CA THR A 53 9.22 -1.34 3.41
C THR A 53 10.10 -0.15 3.77
N VAL A 54 10.95 0.23 2.83
CA VAL A 54 11.85 1.38 2.95
C VAL A 54 11.15 2.63 2.41
N VAL A 55 11.17 3.72 3.20
CA VAL A 55 10.64 5.02 2.79
C VAL A 55 11.23 5.45 1.45
N GLY A 56 10.37 5.90 0.54
CA GLY A 56 10.73 6.27 -0.82
C GLY A 56 10.67 5.12 -1.83
N SER A 57 10.55 3.87 -1.40
CA SER A 57 10.43 2.73 -2.32
C SER A 57 9.12 2.77 -3.07
N VAL A 58 9.18 2.43 -4.36
CA VAL A 58 8.04 2.38 -5.26
C VAL A 58 7.72 0.93 -5.57
N ARG A 59 6.45 0.53 -5.38
CA ARG A 59 6.01 -0.86 -5.54
C ARG A 59 4.85 -0.94 -6.50
N PHE A 60 4.72 -2.08 -7.14
CA PHE A 60 3.69 -2.41 -8.11
C PHE A 60 2.91 -3.62 -7.61
N TRP A 61 1.60 -3.50 -7.65
CA TRP A 61 0.63 -4.44 -7.07
C TRP A 61 -0.31 -4.91 -8.16
N SER A 62 -0.55 -6.22 -8.21
CA SER A 62 -1.66 -6.81 -8.96
C SER A 62 -2.61 -7.48 -7.98
N CYS A 63 -3.84 -6.98 -7.88
CA CYS A 63 -4.87 -7.48 -6.97
C CYS A 63 -6.21 -7.70 -7.69
N VAL A 64 -7.12 -8.41 -7.03
CA VAL A 64 -8.47 -8.70 -7.53
C VAL A 64 -9.49 -8.20 -6.50
N MET A 65 -10.22 -7.14 -6.86
CA MET A 65 -11.28 -6.54 -6.02
C MET A 65 -12.54 -6.31 -6.86
N GLY A 66 -13.32 -7.37 -7.09
CA GLY A 66 -14.45 -7.35 -8.04
C GLY A 66 -14.03 -7.38 -9.52
N GLY A 67 -12.74 -7.24 -9.79
CA GLY A 67 -12.08 -7.32 -11.09
C GLY A 67 -10.56 -7.14 -10.92
N PRO A 68 -9.76 -7.29 -11.99
CA PRO A 68 -8.32 -7.08 -11.93
C PRO A 68 -8.02 -5.59 -11.68
N VAL A 69 -7.15 -5.35 -10.70
CA VAL A 69 -6.68 -4.03 -10.29
C VAL A 69 -5.16 -4.04 -10.27
N ILE A 70 -4.59 -3.02 -10.89
CA ILE A 70 -3.16 -2.77 -10.89
C ILE A 70 -2.93 -1.45 -10.17
N ALA A 71 -2.01 -1.42 -9.23
CA ALA A 71 -1.66 -0.21 -8.49
C ALA A 71 -0.15 -0.01 -8.39
N LYS A 72 0.29 1.23 -8.51
CA LYS A 72 1.66 1.68 -8.22
C LYS A 72 1.59 2.55 -6.98
N ASP A 73 2.36 2.20 -5.96
CA ASP A 73 2.44 2.97 -4.72
C ASP A 73 3.88 3.37 -4.39
N LYS A 74 4.01 4.34 -3.49
CA LYS A 74 5.26 4.78 -2.89
C LYS A 74 5.10 4.81 -1.38
N ILE A 75 6.13 4.38 -0.66
CA ILE A 75 6.19 4.54 0.79
C ILE A 75 6.52 5.99 1.12
N ASP A 76 5.59 6.71 1.75
CA ASP A 76 5.84 8.10 2.17
C ASP A 76 6.43 8.15 3.58
N ALA A 77 5.95 7.31 4.50
CA ALA A 77 6.47 7.23 5.86
C ALA A 77 6.27 5.84 6.49
N THR A 78 7.07 5.52 7.50
CA THR A 78 6.93 4.32 8.33
C THR A 78 7.27 4.67 9.75
N ASP A 79 6.42 4.26 10.68
CA ASP A 79 6.55 4.44 12.11
C ASP A 79 6.52 3.06 12.77
N MET A 80 7.66 2.64 13.32
CA MET A 80 7.80 1.34 13.97
C MET A 80 7.24 1.32 15.39
N GLU A 81 7.19 2.47 16.06
CA GLU A 81 6.66 2.58 17.43
C GLU A 81 5.14 2.46 17.40
N ASN A 82 4.50 3.20 16.48
CA ASN A 82 3.06 3.16 16.29
C ASN A 82 2.60 2.09 15.29
N LYS A 83 3.51 1.24 14.80
CA LYS A 83 3.23 0.17 13.81
C LYS A 83 2.42 0.67 12.61
N THR A 84 2.78 1.86 12.11
CA THR A 84 2.05 2.56 11.06
C THR A 84 2.89 2.64 9.79
N ILE A 85 2.27 2.36 8.64
CA ILE A 85 2.90 2.51 7.32
C ILE A 85 2.01 3.44 6.50
N ILE A 86 2.59 4.52 5.98
CA ILE A 86 1.90 5.47 5.10
C ILE A 86 2.35 5.20 3.67
N ILE A 87 1.37 4.89 2.82
CA ILE A 87 1.57 4.63 1.41
C ILE A 87 0.79 5.64 0.58
N GLU A 88 1.41 6.09 -0.49
CA GLU A 88 0.82 6.98 -1.47
C GLU A 88 0.63 6.22 -2.77
N PHE A 89 -0.59 6.15 -3.28
CA PHE A 89 -0.87 5.57 -4.59
C PHE A 89 -0.54 6.57 -5.69
N ILE A 90 0.46 6.26 -6.52
CA ILE A 90 0.84 7.06 -7.68
C ILE A 90 -0.14 6.80 -8.83
N GLU A 91 -0.50 5.53 -9.05
CA GLU A 91 -1.37 5.14 -10.15
C GLU A 91 -2.24 3.95 -9.73
N VAL A 92 -3.53 4.00 -10.04
CA VAL A 92 -4.44 2.87 -9.86
C VAL A 92 -5.26 2.68 -11.12
N LYS A 93 -5.21 1.47 -11.67
CA LYS A 93 -6.02 1.03 -12.80
C LYS A 93 -6.92 -0.11 -12.35
N SER A 94 -8.22 0.12 -12.40
CA SER A 94 -9.23 -0.91 -12.18
C SER A 94 -10.32 -0.72 -13.23
N GLN A 95 -10.88 -1.82 -13.72
CA GLN A 95 -12.04 -1.75 -14.63
C GLN A 95 -13.27 -1.09 -13.99
N SER A 96 -13.31 -1.01 -12.66
CA SER A 96 -14.42 -0.43 -11.89
C SER A 96 -14.10 0.93 -11.25
N ILE A 97 -12.84 1.41 -11.31
CA ILE A 97 -12.44 2.71 -10.74
C ILE A 97 -12.10 3.64 -11.90
N GLN A 98 -12.96 4.64 -12.14
CA GLN A 98 -12.62 5.77 -13.00
C GLN A 98 -11.50 6.56 -12.32
N GLU A 99 -10.35 6.68 -13.00
CA GLU A 99 -9.14 7.46 -12.66
C GLU A 99 -9.04 8.02 -11.23
N PHE A 100 -8.25 7.35 -10.38
CA PHE A 100 -7.80 7.93 -9.12
C PHE A 100 -6.64 8.88 -9.40
N GLN A 101 -6.90 10.20 -9.42
CA GLN A 101 -5.83 11.20 -9.47
C GLN A 101 -5.34 11.49 -8.04
N SER A 102 -4.16 10.96 -7.68
CA SER A 102 -3.47 11.36 -6.46
C SER A 102 -2.83 12.73 -6.67
N ASN A 103 -3.32 13.73 -5.94
CA ASN A 103 -2.72 15.05 -5.87
C ASN A 103 -2.15 15.24 -4.46
N THR A 104 -0.86 14.99 -4.28
CA THR A 104 -0.14 15.28 -3.04
C THR A 104 0.18 16.77 -2.96
N TRP A 105 -0.32 17.45 -1.93
CA TRP A 105 0.08 18.81 -1.59
C TRP A 105 0.81 18.80 -0.24
N ARG A 106 2.11 19.12 -0.24
CA ARG A 106 2.85 19.46 1.00
C ARG A 106 2.75 20.96 1.24
N LYS A 107 2.27 21.34 2.42
CA LYS A 107 2.39 22.73 2.92
C LYS A 107 3.72 22.85 3.65
N SER A 108 4.59 23.75 3.19
CA SER A 108 5.85 24.07 3.89
C SER A 108 5.54 24.76 5.23
N PRO A 109 6.23 24.43 6.33
CA PRO A 109 6.11 25.18 7.58
C PRO A 109 6.82 26.54 7.44
N THR A 110 6.11 27.61 7.80
CA THR A 110 6.62 28.97 8.05
C THR A 110 7.58 29.03 9.21
#